data_AF-A0A090N0A8-F1
#
_entry.id   AF-A0A090N0A8-F1
#
_cell.length_a   1.000
_cell.length_b   1.000
_cell.length_c   1.000
_cell.angle_alpha   90.00
_cell.angle_beta   90.00
_cell.angle_gamma   90.00
#
_symmetry.space_group_name_H-M   'P 1'
#
loop_
_entity.id
_entity.type
_entity.pdbx_description
1 polymer ?
#
loop_
_entity_poly.entity_id
_entity_poly.type
_entity_poly.pdbx_seq_one_letter_code
_entity_poly.pdbx_strand_id
1 'polypeptide(L)'
;MKYLIPFYFILLISFITIIDVNLAKKPSKTTKKTTKKPTKKTTTTAKPRYGWRRFNVDYQGTMVKRMGLEAVAFFNCIHPNIPTLHYKSIVDGEKRGKREKGNKQIKLIVKVIRYTGPSTPENPMCHYFHVIYNVTTTGIKYVIRQKQYDLPKRFDCNKENYETLNSLQKM
;
A
#
# COMPACT_ATOMS: atom_id res chain seq x y z
N MET A 1 -23.15 23.66 -27.79
CA MET A 1 -23.42 22.78 -26.63
C MET A 1 -22.88 23.48 -25.38
N LYS A 2 -23.75 23.81 -24.43
CA LYS A 2 -23.41 24.61 -23.24
C LYS A 2 -22.69 23.72 -22.22
N TYR A 3 -21.41 23.98 -21.99
CA TYR A 3 -20.63 23.35 -20.94
C TYR A 3 -21.08 23.88 -19.58
N LEU A 4 -21.95 23.14 -18.91
CA LEU A 4 -22.19 23.30 -17.48
C LEU A 4 -21.01 22.63 -16.75
N ILE A 5 -20.01 23.43 -16.40
CA ILE A 5 -19.00 23.02 -15.43
C ILE A 5 -19.76 22.67 -14.14
N PRO A 6 -19.70 21.41 -13.66
CA PRO A 6 -20.40 21.04 -12.44
C PRO A 6 -19.80 21.84 -11.28
N PHE A 7 -20.62 22.71 -10.68
CA PHE A 7 -20.29 23.62 -9.57
C PHE A 7 -19.61 22.91 -8.37
N TYR A 8 -19.71 21.58 -8.29
CA TYR A 8 -19.02 20.73 -7.32
C TYR A 8 -17.49 20.80 -7.41
N PHE A 9 -16.92 21.05 -8.59
CA PHE A 9 -15.47 21.11 -8.78
C PHE A 9 -14.83 22.35 -8.13
N ILE A 10 -15.54 23.49 -8.11
CA ILE A 10 -15.05 24.74 -7.51
C ILE A 10 -15.07 24.65 -5.98
N LEU A 11 -16.09 24.00 -5.40
CA LEU A 11 -16.17 23.77 -3.95
C LEU A 11 -15.05 22.85 -3.45
N LEU A 12 -14.55 21.94 -4.28
CA LEU A 12 -13.48 21.02 -3.87
C LEU A 12 -12.11 21.72 -3.76
N ILE A 13 -11.87 22.76 -4.58
CA ILE A 13 -10.65 23.56 -4.54
C ILE A 13 -10.63 24.51 -3.32
N SER A 14 -11.78 25.06 -2.91
CA SER A 14 -11.86 25.95 -1.74
C SER A 14 -11.66 25.22 -0.41
N PHE A 15 -12.02 23.94 -0.32
CA PHE A 15 -11.72 23.13 0.88
C PHE A 15 -10.22 22.85 1.07
N ILE A 16 -9.46 22.75 -0.03
CA ILE A 16 -8.02 22.46 0.03
C ILE A 16 -7.24 23.69 0.54
N THR A 17 -7.65 24.91 0.18
CA THR A 17 -6.97 26.14 0.62
C THR A 17 -7.22 26.51 2.09
N ILE A 18 -8.35 26.15 2.68
CA ILE A 18 -8.65 26.47 4.09
C ILE A 18 -7.79 25.64 5.07
N ILE A 19 -7.40 24.42 4.70
CA ILE A 19 -6.62 23.52 5.57
C ILE A 19 -5.16 23.99 5.68
N ASP A 20 -4.60 24.57 4.62
CA ASP A 20 -3.18 24.97 4.58
C ASP A 20 -2.90 26.24 5.41
N VAL A 21 -3.87 27.14 5.56
CA VAL A 21 -3.68 28.42 6.27
C VAL A 21 -3.77 28.29 7.80
N ASN A 22 -4.46 27.27 8.33
CA ASN A 22 -4.70 27.14 9.79
C ASN A 22 -3.64 26.33 10.56
N LEU A 23 -2.61 25.80 9.90
CA LEU A 23 -1.51 25.08 10.55
C LEU A 23 -0.36 25.99 11.05
N ALA A 24 -0.45 27.31 10.83
CA ALA A 24 0.60 28.27 11.17
C ALA A 24 0.39 29.05 12.49
N LYS A 25 -0.26 28.48 13.50
CA LYS A 25 -0.34 29.10 14.85
C LYS A 25 0.45 28.31 15.89
N LYS A 26 1.69 28.76 16.13
CA LYS A 26 2.53 28.37 17.28
C LYS A 26 2.03 29.05 18.56
N PRO A 27 2.05 28.35 19.71
CA PRO A 27 2.22 29.00 21.00
C PRO A 27 3.65 28.85 21.53
N SER A 28 4.24 30.00 21.86
CA SER A 28 5.42 30.20 22.70
C SER A 28 5.15 29.73 24.14
N LYS A 29 6.14 29.08 24.79
CA LYS A 29 6.50 29.33 26.22
C LYS A 29 7.77 28.59 26.67
N THR A 30 8.74 29.44 27.01
CA THR A 30 9.73 29.45 28.11
C THR A 30 10.13 28.16 28.85
N THR A 31 11.46 27.96 28.83
CA THR A 31 12.40 27.18 29.65
C THR A 31 12.00 26.77 31.08
N LYS A 32 12.24 25.50 31.44
CA LYS A 32 12.79 25.10 32.75
C LYS A 32 13.82 23.98 32.56
N LYS A 33 15.08 24.31 32.85
CA LYS A 33 16.23 23.39 32.89
C LYS A 33 16.17 22.65 34.23
N THR A 34 15.85 21.36 34.22
CA THR A 34 15.86 20.53 35.43
C THR A 34 16.91 19.43 35.25
N THR A 35 18.00 19.57 35.99
CA THR A 35 19.10 18.62 36.08
C THR A 35 18.57 17.27 36.58
N LYS A 36 18.69 16.21 35.78
CA LYS A 36 18.40 14.83 36.21
C LYS A 36 19.65 13.96 36.05
N LYS A 37 19.95 13.25 37.14
CA LYS A 37 20.94 12.19 37.37
C LYS A 37 21.18 11.29 36.13
N PRO A 38 22.37 10.71 35.95
CA PRO A 38 22.65 9.84 34.82
C PRO A 38 21.93 8.50 35.02
N THR A 39 20.73 8.39 34.46
CA THR A 39 20.02 7.11 34.34
C THR A 39 20.71 6.30 33.26
N LYS A 40 21.22 5.13 33.66
CA LYS A 40 21.78 4.08 32.79
C LYS A 40 20.89 3.92 31.55
N LYS A 41 21.40 4.30 30.36
CA LYS A 41 20.70 4.12 29.08
C LYS A 41 20.62 2.62 28.80
N THR A 42 19.54 1.97 29.22
CA THR A 42 19.14 0.70 28.65
C THR A 42 18.63 0.99 27.25
N THR A 43 19.46 0.74 26.24
CA THR A 43 19.14 0.94 24.82
C THR A 43 18.13 -0.13 24.37
N THR A 44 16.89 -0.07 24.84
CA THR A 44 15.79 -0.79 24.20
C THR A 44 15.56 -0.14 22.84
N THR A 45 15.92 -0.83 21.77
CA THR A 45 15.69 -0.45 20.37
C THR A 45 14.19 -0.29 20.14
N ALA A 46 13.66 0.90 20.41
CA ALA A 46 12.24 1.20 20.26
C ALA A 46 11.90 1.09 18.77
N LYS A 47 11.15 0.04 18.38
CA LYS A 47 10.64 -0.09 17.01
C LYS A 47 9.93 1.20 16.62
N PRO A 48 10.20 1.77 15.44
CA PRO A 48 9.63 3.05 15.04
C PRO A 48 8.10 2.98 15.15
N ARG A 49 7.51 3.99 15.80
CA ARG A 49 6.07 4.10 16.07
C ARG A 49 5.21 4.01 14.80
N TYR A 50 5.80 4.30 13.63
CA TYR A 50 5.15 4.35 12.32
C TYR A 50 5.74 3.39 11.27
N GLY A 51 6.56 2.41 11.69
CA GLY A 51 7.10 1.41 10.78
C GLY A 51 6.01 0.51 10.17
N TRP A 52 6.27 0.00 8.97
CA TRP A 52 5.53 -1.14 8.43
C TRP A 52 5.73 -2.36 9.34
N ARG A 53 4.65 -3.10 9.56
CA ARG A 53 4.65 -4.30 10.40
C ARG A 53 3.90 -5.39 9.66
N ARG A 54 4.28 -6.64 9.87
CA ARG A 54 3.59 -7.79 9.28
C ARG A 54 2.07 -7.70 9.47
N PHE A 55 1.35 -7.91 8.39
CA PHE A 55 -0.10 -7.96 8.40
C PHE A 55 -0.56 -9.37 8.78
N ASN A 56 -0.66 -9.63 10.08
CA ASN A 56 -1.06 -10.94 10.60
C ASN A 56 -2.54 -11.25 10.29
N VAL A 57 -2.79 -11.81 9.12
CA VAL A 57 -4.08 -12.31 8.64
C VAL A 57 -3.87 -13.59 7.87
N ASP A 58 -4.94 -14.35 7.67
CA ASP A 58 -4.93 -15.45 6.71
C ASP A 58 -4.94 -14.87 5.28
N TYR A 59 -3.86 -15.09 4.53
CA TYR A 59 -3.73 -14.63 3.14
C TYR A 59 -4.61 -15.42 2.16
N GLN A 60 -5.11 -16.59 2.55
CA GLN A 60 -6.12 -17.34 1.80
C GLN A 60 -7.55 -16.93 2.17
N GLY A 61 -7.71 -16.12 3.21
CA GLY A 61 -9.00 -15.63 3.68
C GLY A 61 -9.73 -14.78 2.65
N THR A 62 -11.06 -14.83 2.68
CA THR A 62 -11.96 -14.18 1.71
C THR A 62 -11.72 -12.68 1.56
N MET A 63 -11.48 -11.98 2.67
CA MET A 63 -11.19 -10.54 2.67
C MET A 63 -9.93 -10.22 1.86
N VAL A 64 -8.85 -10.96 2.12
CA VAL A 64 -7.54 -10.69 1.52
C VAL A 64 -7.56 -11.07 0.05
N LYS A 65 -8.14 -12.23 -0.28
CA LYS A 65 -8.41 -12.65 -1.66
C LYS A 65 -9.18 -11.59 -2.45
N ARG A 66 -10.26 -11.05 -1.88
CA ARG A 66 -11.05 -9.97 -2.50
C ARG A 66 -10.21 -8.73 -2.76
N MET A 67 -9.40 -8.29 -1.79
CA MET A 67 -8.48 -7.17 -2.00
C MET A 67 -7.56 -7.42 -3.20
N GLY A 68 -6.94 -8.60 -3.27
CA GLY A 68 -6.04 -8.96 -4.38
C GLY A 68 -6.72 -8.94 -5.75
N LEU A 69 -7.93 -9.50 -5.85
CA LEU A 69 -8.75 -9.47 -7.06
C LEU A 69 -9.09 -8.03 -7.48
N GLU A 70 -9.56 -7.21 -6.53
CA GLU A 70 -9.91 -5.80 -6.76
C GLU A 70 -8.70 -4.99 -7.24
N ALA A 71 -7.51 -5.24 -6.70
CA ALA A 71 -6.31 -4.53 -7.15
C ALA A 71 -5.84 -4.95 -8.54
N VAL A 72 -5.95 -6.23 -8.89
CA VAL A 72 -5.66 -6.70 -10.25
C VAL A 72 -6.67 -6.13 -11.24
N ALA A 73 -7.96 -6.14 -10.91
CA ALA A 73 -9.00 -5.54 -11.73
C ALA A 73 -8.79 -4.03 -11.92
N PHE A 74 -8.48 -3.31 -10.84
CA PHE A 74 -8.15 -1.89 -10.88
C PHE A 74 -6.93 -1.62 -11.76
N PHE A 75 -5.87 -2.43 -11.63
CA PHE A 75 -4.69 -2.31 -12.49
C PHE A 75 -5.03 -2.46 -13.98
N ASN A 76 -5.78 -3.51 -14.33
CA ASN A 76 -6.16 -3.79 -15.72
C ASN A 76 -7.06 -2.70 -16.29
N CYS A 77 -7.96 -2.14 -15.46
CA CYS A 77 -8.86 -1.07 -15.86
C CYS A 77 -8.11 0.21 -16.22
N ILE A 78 -7.11 0.61 -15.42
CA ILE A 78 -6.37 1.86 -15.66
C ILE A 78 -5.19 1.70 -16.64
N HIS A 79 -4.84 0.46 -17.03
CA HIS A 79 -3.78 0.18 -18.01
C HIS A 79 -4.28 -0.73 -19.14
N PRO A 80 -5.24 -0.27 -19.97
CA PRO A 80 -5.84 -1.11 -21.02
C PRO A 80 -4.84 -1.57 -22.09
N ASN A 81 -3.74 -0.83 -22.28
CA ASN A 81 -2.73 -1.13 -23.29
C ASN A 81 -1.65 -2.12 -22.81
N ILE A 82 -1.70 -2.53 -21.54
CA ILE A 82 -0.76 -3.51 -20.97
C ILE A 82 -1.48 -4.87 -20.96
N PRO A 83 -0.79 -5.98 -21.29
CA PRO A 83 -1.40 -7.29 -21.22
C PRO A 83 -1.99 -7.58 -19.84
N THR A 84 -3.20 -8.14 -19.86
CA THR A 84 -4.03 -8.38 -18.68
C THR A 84 -3.28 -9.18 -17.62
N LEU A 85 -3.34 -8.69 -16.38
CA LEU A 85 -2.88 -9.44 -15.22
C LEU A 85 -3.99 -10.36 -14.72
N HIS A 86 -3.62 -11.59 -14.40
CA HIS A 86 -4.48 -12.56 -13.76
C HIS A 86 -4.04 -12.77 -12.32
N TYR A 87 -5.00 -12.70 -11.40
CA TYR A 87 -4.76 -12.97 -9.98
C TYR A 87 -4.41 -14.45 -9.76
N LYS A 88 -3.36 -14.72 -8.98
CA LYS A 88 -3.02 -16.09 -8.53
C LYS A 88 -3.21 -16.25 -7.02
N SER A 89 -2.48 -15.47 -6.23
CA SER A 89 -2.56 -15.53 -4.76
C SER A 89 -1.97 -14.29 -4.11
N ILE A 90 -2.13 -14.17 -2.79
CA ILE A 90 -1.39 -13.20 -1.98
C ILE A 90 -0.34 -13.96 -1.20
N VAL A 91 0.90 -13.48 -1.26
CA VAL A 91 2.04 -14.16 -0.64
C VAL A 91 2.46 -13.51 0.67
N ASP A 92 2.29 -12.20 0.78
CA ASP A 92 2.64 -11.46 1.98
C ASP A 92 1.91 -10.13 2.06
N GLY A 93 2.00 -9.49 3.23
CA GLY A 93 1.49 -8.16 3.43
C GLY A 93 1.98 -7.52 4.71
N GLU A 94 1.99 -6.19 4.69
CA GLU A 94 2.35 -5.35 5.81
C GLU A 94 1.24 -4.32 6.08
N LYS A 95 1.21 -3.80 7.30
CA LYS A 95 0.33 -2.72 7.70
C LYS A 95 1.10 -1.65 8.45
N ARG A 96 0.61 -0.42 8.36
CA ARG A 96 1.03 0.69 9.22
C ARG A 96 -0.17 1.55 9.59
N GLY A 97 0.02 2.43 10.57
CA GLY A 97 -1.04 3.33 11.05
C GLY A 97 -2.15 2.62 11.84
N LYS A 98 -3.21 3.36 12.14
CA LYS A 98 -4.37 2.90 12.93
C LYS A 98 -5.67 3.27 12.24
N ARG A 99 -6.64 2.35 12.25
CA ARG A 99 -7.94 2.57 11.58
C ARG A 99 -8.69 3.71 12.26
N GLU A 100 -8.68 3.75 13.60
CA GLU A 100 -9.32 4.81 14.39
C GLU A 100 -8.81 6.21 14.03
N LYS A 101 -7.58 6.31 13.50
CA LYS A 101 -6.96 7.58 13.11
C LYS A 101 -7.11 7.91 11.63
N GLY A 102 -7.80 7.08 10.85
CA GLY A 102 -7.97 7.26 9.41
C GLY A 102 -6.67 7.18 8.59
N ASN A 103 -5.58 6.69 9.19
CA ASN A 103 -4.25 6.66 8.56
C ASN A 103 -3.71 5.24 8.40
N LYS A 104 -4.59 4.23 8.49
CA LYS A 104 -4.19 2.83 8.34
C LYS A 104 -3.94 2.54 6.87
N GLN A 105 -2.77 1.98 6.57
CA GLN A 105 -2.44 1.48 5.25
C GLN A 105 -2.08 0.01 5.31
N ILE A 106 -2.38 -0.69 4.22
CA ILE A 106 -2.06 -2.11 4.04
C ILE A 106 -1.29 -2.21 2.73
N LYS A 107 -0.09 -2.78 2.77
CA LYS A 107 0.72 -3.15 1.61
C LYS A 107 0.52 -4.65 1.40
N LEU A 108 0.18 -5.08 0.19
CA LEU A 108 0.11 -6.49 -0.17
C LEU A 108 1.07 -6.80 -1.31
N ILE A 109 1.66 -7.99 -1.25
CA ILE A 109 2.41 -8.60 -2.34
C ILE A 109 1.51 -9.67 -2.94
N VAL A 110 1.07 -9.41 -4.17
CA VAL A 110 0.18 -10.28 -4.93
C VAL A 110 1.00 -11.02 -5.97
N LYS A 111 0.88 -12.35 -6.02
CA LYS A 111 1.39 -13.16 -7.11
C LYS A 111 0.39 -13.11 -8.25
N VAL A 112 0.85 -12.72 -9.43
CA VAL A 112 0.02 -12.54 -10.63
C VAL A 112 0.65 -13.24 -11.83
N ILE A 113 -0.18 -13.55 -12.82
CA ILE A 113 0.21 -14.16 -14.09
C ILE A 113 -0.02 -13.15 -15.20
N ARG A 114 0.84 -13.18 -16.21
CA ARG A 114 0.63 -12.49 -17.48
C ARG A 114 0.93 -13.44 -18.63
N TYR A 115 -0.08 -13.76 -19.43
CA TYR A 115 0.07 -14.60 -20.62
C TYR A 115 0.67 -13.81 -21.78
N THR A 116 1.96 -13.47 -21.68
CA THR A 116 2.74 -12.92 -22.79
C THR A 116 4.17 -13.43 -22.83
N GLY A 117 4.73 -13.51 -24.05
CA GLY A 117 6.07 -14.04 -24.28
C GLY A 117 6.13 -15.53 -23.95
N PRO A 118 7.05 -15.99 -23.09
CA PRO A 118 7.21 -17.41 -22.75
C PRO A 118 6.11 -17.97 -21.83
N SER A 119 5.18 -17.12 -21.37
CA SER A 119 4.08 -17.56 -20.50
C SER A 119 2.89 -18.02 -21.33
N THR A 120 2.50 -19.29 -21.16
CA THR A 120 1.29 -19.86 -21.78
C THR A 120 0.31 -20.33 -20.70
N PRO A 121 -0.95 -20.66 -21.04
CA PRO A 121 -1.89 -21.28 -20.10
C PRO A 121 -1.36 -22.59 -19.49
N GLU A 122 -0.61 -23.38 -20.26
CA GLU A 122 -0.01 -24.65 -19.83
C GLU A 122 1.24 -24.42 -18.96
N ASN A 123 2.02 -23.39 -19.29
CA ASN A 123 3.24 -23.02 -18.57
C ASN A 123 3.16 -21.55 -18.12
N PRO A 124 2.37 -21.24 -17.07
CA PRO A 124 2.18 -19.87 -16.62
C PRO A 124 3.44 -19.34 -15.90
N MET A 125 3.89 -18.16 -16.31
CA MET A 125 4.93 -17.41 -15.62
C MET A 125 4.29 -16.39 -14.67
N CYS A 126 4.80 -16.36 -13.45
CA CYS A 126 4.39 -15.48 -12.39
C CYS A 126 5.38 -14.34 -12.17
N HIS A 127 4.88 -13.23 -11.66
CA HIS A 127 5.67 -12.16 -11.05
C HIS A 127 4.91 -11.55 -9.87
N TYR A 128 5.59 -10.65 -9.15
CA TYR A 128 4.99 -9.97 -8.01
C TYR A 128 4.42 -8.61 -8.39
N PHE A 129 3.25 -8.34 -7.84
CA PHE A 129 2.51 -7.11 -7.95
C PHE A 129 2.31 -6.51 -6.57
N HIS A 130 2.90 -5.33 -6.36
CA HIS A 130 2.77 -4.58 -5.12
C HIS A 130 1.58 -3.66 -5.20
N VAL A 131 0.78 -3.68 -4.15
CA VAL A 131 -0.35 -2.76 -3.99
C VAL A 131 -0.39 -2.22 -2.58
N ILE A 132 -0.68 -0.92 -2.45
CA ILE A 132 -0.93 -0.26 -1.18
C ILE A 132 -2.37 0.22 -1.17
N TYR A 133 -3.07 -0.09 -0.08
CA TYR A 133 -4.41 0.37 0.22
C TYR A 133 -4.37 1.38 1.34
N ASN A 134 -5.25 2.37 1.26
CA ASN A 134 -5.67 3.11 2.43
C ASN A 134 -6.94 2.49 3.03
N VAL A 135 -7.05 2.51 4.35
CA VAL A 135 -8.21 2.01 5.08
C VAL A 135 -8.89 3.18 5.77
N THR A 136 -10.13 3.46 5.39
CA THR A 136 -10.94 4.51 6.02
C THR A 136 -11.24 4.16 7.49
N THR A 137 -11.70 5.14 8.25
CA THR A 137 -12.20 4.92 9.63
C THR A 137 -13.34 3.90 9.68
N THR A 138 -14.18 3.87 8.64
CA THR A 138 -15.28 2.90 8.45
C THR A 138 -14.81 1.51 7.99
N GLY A 139 -13.54 1.33 7.62
CA GLY A 139 -12.97 0.04 7.22
C GLY A 139 -13.03 -0.27 5.72
N ILE A 140 -13.47 0.68 4.90
CA ILE A 140 -13.40 0.64 3.44
C ILE A 140 -11.93 0.69 3.02
N LYS A 141 -11.56 -0.10 2.02
CA LYS A 141 -10.19 -0.26 1.54
C LYS A 141 -10.17 0.14 0.07
N TYR A 142 -9.29 1.05 -0.29
CA TYR A 142 -9.13 1.46 -1.69
C TYR A 142 -7.65 1.55 -2.05
N VAL A 143 -7.34 1.21 -3.28
CA VAL A 143 -5.97 1.21 -3.81
C VAL A 143 -5.48 2.65 -3.93
N ILE A 144 -4.30 2.94 -3.37
CA ILE A 144 -3.66 4.26 -3.48
C ILE A 144 -2.35 4.20 -4.28
N ARG A 145 -1.72 3.03 -4.37
CA ARG A 145 -0.50 2.85 -5.15
C ARG A 145 -0.41 1.41 -5.61
N GLN A 146 0.10 1.22 -6.81
CA GLN A 146 0.38 -0.09 -7.35
C GLN A 146 1.65 -0.09 -8.20
N LYS A 147 2.37 -1.20 -8.21
CA LYS A 147 3.62 -1.36 -8.96
C LYS A 147 3.85 -2.82 -9.29
N GLN A 148 4.14 -3.12 -10.55
CA GLN A 148 4.66 -4.44 -10.94
C GLN A 148 6.16 -4.47 -10.64
N TYR A 149 6.62 -5.54 -9.99
CA TYR A 149 8.00 -5.66 -9.58
C TYR A 149 8.78 -6.55 -10.55
N ASP A 150 9.93 -6.04 -11.00
CA ASP A 150 10.99 -6.77 -11.70
C ASP A 150 10.46 -7.77 -12.75
N LEU A 151 9.72 -7.27 -13.75
CA LEU A 151 9.14 -8.06 -14.84
C LEU A 151 10.13 -8.97 -15.59
N PRO A 152 11.43 -8.62 -15.72
CA PRO A 152 12.44 -9.54 -16.25
C PRO A 152 12.64 -10.78 -15.38
N LYS A 153 12.46 -10.68 -14.05
CA LYS A 153 12.55 -11.81 -13.10
C LYS A 153 11.23 -12.57 -12.94
N ARG A 154 10.50 -12.73 -14.04
CA ARG A 154 9.36 -13.67 -14.10
C ARG A 154 9.87 -15.09 -13.83
N PHE A 155 9.06 -15.88 -13.15
CA PHE A 155 9.39 -17.25 -12.74
C PHE A 155 8.23 -18.20 -12.99
N ASP A 156 8.51 -19.49 -13.19
CA ASP A 156 7.46 -20.51 -13.27
C ASP A 156 6.58 -20.45 -12.01
N CYS A 157 5.27 -20.30 -12.19
CA CYS A 157 4.34 -20.15 -11.07
C CYS A 157 4.41 -21.27 -10.04
N ASN A 158 4.87 -22.47 -10.43
CA ASN A 158 5.03 -23.63 -9.57
C ASN A 158 6.39 -23.64 -8.83
N LYS A 159 7.37 -22.87 -9.30
CA LYS A 159 8.72 -22.77 -8.74
C LYS A 159 8.96 -21.35 -8.24
N GLU A 160 8.44 -21.07 -7.05
CA GLU A 160 8.55 -19.75 -6.45
C GLU A 160 10.02 -19.38 -6.13
N ASN A 161 10.48 -18.25 -6.65
CA ASN A 161 11.80 -17.73 -6.32
C ASN A 161 11.74 -16.89 -5.04
N TYR A 162 12.17 -17.50 -3.93
CA TYR A 162 12.20 -16.86 -2.60
C TYR A 162 13.16 -15.66 -2.50
N GLU A 163 14.18 -15.53 -3.36
CA GLU A 163 15.12 -14.40 -3.31
C GLU A 163 14.43 -13.08 -3.63
N THR A 164 13.60 -13.07 -4.67
CA THR A 164 12.82 -11.88 -5.06
C THR A 164 11.82 -11.52 -3.97
N LEU A 165 11.11 -12.50 -3.39
CA LEU A 165 10.17 -12.26 -2.29
C LEU A 165 10.88 -11.65 -1.06
N ASN A 166 12.04 -12.18 -0.69
CA ASN A 166 12.84 -11.66 0.41
C ASN A 166 13.32 -10.22 0.16
N SER A 167 13.62 -9.86 -1.09
CA SER A 167 13.97 -8.48 -1.45
C SER A 167 12.78 -7.52 -1.29
N LEU A 168 11.56 -8.00 -1.58
CA LEU A 168 10.34 -7.22 -1.50
C LEU A 168 9.89 -6.95 -0.06
N GLN A 169 10.15 -7.89 0.83
CA GLN A 169 9.87 -7.76 2.27
C GLN A 169 10.78 -6.73 2.96
N LYS A 170 11.93 -6.38 2.35
CA LYS A 170 12.89 -5.42 2.92
C LYS A 170 12.63 -3.96 2.54
N MET A 171 11.63 -3.69 1.68
CA MET A 171 11.27 -2.35 1.16
C MET A 171 10.01 -1.77 1.82
#